data_AF-A0A7J2IXP0-F1
#
_entry.id   AF-A0A7J2IXP0-F1
#
_cell.length_a   1.000
_cell.length_b   1.000
_cell.length_c   1.000
_cell.angle_alpha   90.00
_cell.angle_beta   90.00
_cell.angle_gamma   90.00
#
_symmetry.space_group_name_H-M   'P 1'
#
loop_
_entity.id
_entity.type
_entity.pdbx_description
1 polymer ?
#
loop_
_entity_poly.entity_id
_entity_poly.type
_entity_poly.pdbx_seq_one_letter_code
_entity_poly.pdbx_strand_id
1 'polypeptide(L)'
;MPTPSVKLEPVKELVIKELLFFKSVEELARFANIAAGGRPSALYWADGVAFLYYPLPLTAKITATELVREGRLYWAMVCFALMPEYERVVETREKLMVPVIDVSSCSLFRAVASTLKEKAGELTTSNQNQSQS
;
A
#
# COMPACT_ATOMS: atom_id res chain seq x y z
N MET A 1 -22.47 -38.68 -2.13
CA MET A 1 -22.57 -37.39 -1.43
C MET A 1 -22.07 -36.30 -2.37
N PRO A 2 -22.68 -35.11 -2.44
CA PRO A 2 -22.18 -34.04 -3.30
C PRO A 2 -20.81 -33.57 -2.82
N THR A 3 -19.88 -33.38 -3.76
CA THR A 3 -18.54 -32.83 -3.50
C THR A 3 -18.65 -31.32 -3.37
N PRO A 4 -17.96 -30.67 -2.42
CA PRO A 4 -17.97 -29.21 -2.30
C PRO A 4 -17.44 -28.54 -3.57
N SER A 5 -18.02 -27.38 -3.93
CA SER A 5 -17.55 -26.51 -5.01
C SER A 5 -16.71 -25.35 -4.45
N VAL A 6 -15.66 -24.95 -5.15
CA VAL A 6 -14.82 -23.78 -4.83
C VAL A 6 -15.15 -22.65 -5.80
N LYS A 7 -15.36 -21.43 -5.27
CA LYS A 7 -15.58 -20.21 -6.06
C LYS A 7 -14.61 -19.12 -5.61
N LEU A 8 -13.96 -18.47 -6.56
CA LEU A 8 -13.16 -17.28 -6.32
C LEU A 8 -14.06 -16.04 -6.50
N GLU A 9 -14.14 -15.20 -5.48
CA GLU A 9 -14.88 -13.93 -5.52
C GLU A 9 -13.89 -12.79 -5.26
N PRO A 10 -13.47 -12.05 -6.28
CA PRO A 10 -12.51 -10.96 -6.11
C PRO A 10 -13.13 -9.78 -5.35
N VAL A 11 -12.29 -9.04 -4.63
CA VAL A 11 -12.65 -7.73 -4.08
C VAL A 11 -13.12 -6.82 -5.22
N LYS A 12 -14.30 -6.21 -5.06
CA LYS A 12 -14.88 -5.32 -6.07
C LYS A 12 -14.32 -3.91 -5.95
N GLU A 13 -14.10 -3.46 -4.71
CA GLU A 13 -13.64 -2.10 -4.43
C GLU A 13 -12.74 -2.09 -3.20
N LEU A 14 -11.65 -1.33 -3.28
CA LEU A 14 -10.83 -0.98 -2.13
C LEU A 14 -10.95 0.52 -1.88
N VAL A 15 -11.33 0.88 -0.67
CA VAL A 15 -11.42 2.26 -0.22
C VAL A 15 -10.23 2.58 0.69
N ILE A 16 -9.37 3.48 0.23
CA ILE A 16 -8.26 4.02 1.01
C ILE A 16 -8.73 5.33 1.64
N LYS A 17 -8.64 5.45 2.97
CA LYS A 17 -9.10 6.64 3.69
C LYS A 17 -8.06 7.76 3.72
N GLU A 18 -6.80 7.43 3.92
CA GLU A 18 -5.71 8.41 4.00
C GLU A 18 -4.48 7.99 3.18
N LEU A 19 -3.75 8.98 2.69
CA LEU A 19 -2.49 8.80 1.96
C LEU A 19 -1.36 9.57 2.64
N LEU A 20 -0.21 8.92 2.78
CA LEU A 20 1.03 9.55 3.20
C LEU A 20 2.11 9.31 2.12
N PHE A 21 2.46 10.36 1.41
CA PHE A 21 3.45 10.31 0.33
C PHE A 21 4.83 10.74 0.82
N PHE A 22 5.83 9.90 0.56
CA PHE A 22 7.24 10.14 0.89
C PHE A 22 8.02 10.55 -0.35
N LYS A 23 9.04 11.40 -0.16
CA LYS A 23 9.87 11.90 -1.27
C LYS A 23 10.79 10.83 -1.84
N SER A 24 11.11 9.80 -1.05
CA SER A 24 11.95 8.68 -1.46
C SER A 24 11.51 7.38 -0.79
N VAL A 25 11.85 6.25 -1.44
CA VAL A 25 11.64 4.92 -0.86
C VAL A 25 12.47 4.70 0.41
N GLU A 26 13.62 5.38 0.53
CA GLU A 26 14.47 5.33 1.73
C GLU A 26 13.73 5.91 2.96
N GLU A 27 13.04 7.04 2.81
CA GLU A 27 12.24 7.65 3.89
C GLU A 27 11.05 6.76 4.26
N LEU A 28 10.39 6.16 3.27
CA LEU A 28 9.32 5.19 3.48
C LEU A 28 9.81 3.97 4.29
N ALA A 29 10.96 3.42 3.91
CA ALA A 29 11.60 2.29 4.59
C ALA A 29 11.95 2.62 6.05
N ARG A 30 12.51 3.82 6.30
CA ARG A 30 12.78 4.33 7.66
C ARG A 30 11.49 4.44 8.48
N PHE A 31 10.43 5.02 7.90
CA PHE A 31 9.13 5.14 8.54
C PHE A 31 8.54 3.77 8.91
N ALA A 32 8.56 2.81 7.96
CA ALA A 32 8.02 1.47 8.16
C ALA A 32 8.68 0.75 9.35
N ASN A 33 10.01 0.87 9.49
CA ASN A 33 10.74 0.24 10.58
C ASN A 33 10.41 0.85 11.96
N ILE A 34 10.32 2.19 12.03
CA ILE A 34 9.93 2.90 13.25
C ILE A 34 8.50 2.52 13.65
N ALA A 35 7.56 2.56 12.68
CA ALA A 35 6.15 2.25 12.92
C ALA A 35 5.93 0.80 13.38
N ALA A 36 6.77 -0.13 12.94
CA ALA A 36 6.72 -1.53 13.36
C ALA A 36 7.29 -1.76 14.78
N GLY A 37 7.83 -0.73 15.44
CA GLY A 37 8.46 -0.83 16.75
C GLY A 37 9.75 -1.67 16.71
N GLY A 38 10.51 -1.58 15.62
CA GLY A 38 11.76 -2.32 15.41
C GLY A 38 11.58 -3.77 14.96
N ARG A 39 10.34 -4.22 14.68
CA ARG A 39 10.12 -5.50 13.98
C ARG A 39 10.35 -5.30 12.48
N PRO A 40 10.98 -6.25 11.77
CA PRO A 40 11.10 -6.19 10.32
C PRO A 40 9.72 -6.02 9.67
N SER A 41 9.53 -4.92 8.96
CA SER A 41 8.35 -4.67 8.14
C SER A 41 8.78 -4.73 6.68
N ALA A 42 8.08 -5.51 5.87
CA ALA A 42 8.31 -5.52 4.44
C ALA A 42 7.54 -4.39 3.77
N LEU A 43 8.13 -3.83 2.70
CA LEU A 43 7.40 -2.99 1.77
C LEU A 43 6.79 -3.87 0.68
N TYR A 44 5.62 -3.48 0.20
CA TYR A 44 5.03 -4.01 -1.01
C TYR A 44 5.51 -3.16 -2.19
N TRP A 45 5.74 -3.80 -3.33
CA TRP A 45 6.01 -3.11 -4.58
C TRP A 45 5.09 -3.63 -5.66
N ALA A 46 4.50 -2.72 -6.43
CA ALA A 46 3.80 -3.04 -7.65
C ALA A 46 3.97 -1.91 -8.66
N ASP A 47 4.30 -2.29 -9.89
CA ASP A 47 4.32 -1.43 -11.07
C ASP A 47 4.98 -0.07 -10.80
N GLY A 48 6.15 -0.03 -10.16
CA GLY A 48 6.91 1.20 -9.95
C GLY A 48 6.54 2.02 -8.69
N VAL A 49 5.78 1.44 -7.76
CA VAL A 49 5.39 2.08 -6.48
C VAL A 49 5.72 1.16 -5.33
N ALA A 50 6.44 1.68 -4.34
CA ALA A 50 6.63 1.02 -3.05
C ALA A 50 5.61 1.55 -2.04
N PHE A 51 4.97 0.67 -1.28
CA PHE A 51 3.95 1.05 -0.30
C PHE A 51 3.84 0.08 0.88
N LEU A 52 3.25 0.56 1.96
CA LEU A 52 2.66 -0.25 3.02
C LEU A 52 1.26 0.30 3.33
N TYR A 53 0.41 -0.53 3.93
CA TYR A 53 -0.96 -0.16 4.21
C TYR A 53 -1.41 -0.66 5.58
N TYR A 54 -2.39 0.04 6.15
CA TYR A 54 -3.02 -0.28 7.43
C TYR A 54 -4.47 -0.69 7.18
N PRO A 55 -4.79 -2.00 7.12
CA PRO A 55 -6.15 -2.45 6.86
C PRO A 55 -7.06 -2.17 8.06
N LEU A 56 -8.33 -1.85 7.81
CA LEU A 56 -9.31 -1.89 8.88
C LEU A 56 -9.53 -3.35 9.32
N PRO A 57 -9.54 -3.65 10.63
CA PRO A 57 -9.71 -5.02 11.11
C PRO A 57 -11.04 -5.62 10.64
N LEU A 58 -10.99 -6.86 10.14
CA LEU A 58 -12.18 -7.64 9.78
C LEU A 58 -12.84 -8.31 11.00
N THR A 59 -12.38 -8.03 12.22
CA THR A 59 -12.99 -8.51 13.47
C THR A 59 -14.28 -7.78 13.82
N ALA A 60 -14.47 -6.56 13.29
CA ALA A 60 -15.70 -5.81 13.45
C ALA A 60 -16.78 -6.30 12.46
N LYS A 61 -18.03 -6.44 12.95
CA LYS A 61 -19.16 -6.90 12.13
C LYS A 61 -19.35 -6.05 10.87
N ILE A 62 -19.16 -4.73 10.97
CA ILE A 62 -19.38 -3.80 9.86
C ILE A 62 -18.39 -4.05 8.71
N THR A 63 -17.09 -4.10 8.97
CA THR A 63 -16.06 -4.33 7.95
C THR A 63 -16.12 -5.73 7.36
N ALA A 64 -16.47 -6.74 8.16
CA ALA A 64 -16.71 -8.09 7.67
C ALA A 64 -17.95 -8.15 6.73
N THR A 65 -19.02 -7.44 7.09
CA THR A 65 -20.24 -7.39 6.28
C THR A 65 -20.00 -6.70 4.94
N GLU A 66 -19.31 -5.55 4.95
CA GLU A 66 -18.93 -4.83 3.72
C GLU A 66 -18.10 -5.71 2.77
N LEU A 67 -17.13 -6.46 3.30
CA LEU A 67 -16.31 -7.35 2.47
C LEU A 67 -17.15 -8.51 1.89
N VAL A 68 -17.92 -9.21 2.73
CA VAL A 68 -18.62 -10.43 2.32
C VAL A 68 -19.84 -10.14 1.43
N ARG A 69 -20.60 -9.09 1.73
CA ARG A 69 -21.84 -8.77 1.00
C ARG A 69 -21.60 -7.82 -0.16
N GLU A 70 -20.85 -6.76 0.10
CA GLU A 70 -20.65 -5.69 -0.89
C GLU A 70 -19.38 -5.90 -1.72
N GLY A 71 -18.45 -6.75 -1.27
CA GLY A 71 -17.16 -6.95 -1.92
C GLY A 71 -16.20 -5.78 -1.69
N ARG A 72 -16.41 -4.99 -0.64
CA ARG A 72 -15.67 -3.74 -0.37
C ARG A 72 -14.68 -3.91 0.77
N LEU A 73 -13.41 -3.62 0.50
CA LEU A 73 -12.32 -3.63 1.46
C LEU A 73 -11.94 -2.20 1.86
N TYR A 74 -11.45 -2.02 3.08
CA TYR A 74 -11.07 -0.70 3.58
C TYR A 74 -9.65 -0.71 4.15
N TRP A 75 -8.84 0.24 3.72
CA TRP A 75 -7.56 0.58 4.35
C TRP A 75 -7.66 1.96 4.98
N ALA A 76 -7.26 2.05 6.25
CA ALA A 76 -7.24 3.30 6.99
C ALA A 76 -6.21 4.27 6.40
N MET A 77 -5.03 3.76 6.04
CA MET A 77 -3.94 4.58 5.53
C MET A 77 -3.05 3.77 4.59
N VAL A 78 -2.52 4.44 3.57
CA VAL A 78 -1.43 3.94 2.72
C VAL A 78 -0.27 4.91 2.79
N CYS A 79 0.91 4.39 3.11
CA CYS A 79 2.17 5.11 3.05
C CYS A 79 2.92 4.65 1.80
N PHE A 80 3.38 5.56 0.96
CA PHE A 80 3.97 5.18 -0.32
C PHE A 80 5.03 6.15 -0.83
N ALA A 81 5.86 5.65 -1.75
CA ALA A 81 6.85 6.40 -2.51
C ALA A 81 6.93 5.85 -3.93
N LEU A 82 7.32 6.70 -4.89
CA LEU A 82 7.64 6.23 -6.23
C LEU A 82 8.96 5.45 -6.19
N MET A 83 8.97 4.28 -6.83
CA MET A 83 10.12 3.40 -6.92
C MET A 83 10.10 2.74 -8.32
N PRO A 84 10.54 3.46 -9.38
CA PRO A 84 10.32 3.05 -10.77
C PRO A 84 10.83 1.65 -11.09
N GLU A 85 12.00 1.30 -10.54
CA GLU A 85 12.62 0.00 -10.70
C GLU A 85 12.40 -0.86 -9.44
N TYR A 86 12.15 -2.15 -9.63
CA TYR A 86 12.04 -3.09 -8.52
C TYR A 86 13.44 -3.42 -7.98
N GLU A 87 13.59 -3.26 -6.66
CA GLU A 87 14.73 -3.77 -5.91
C GLU A 87 14.21 -4.61 -4.75
N ARG A 88 14.87 -5.75 -4.48
CA ARG A 88 14.43 -6.69 -3.45
C ARG A 88 14.60 -6.17 -2.03
N VAL A 89 15.50 -5.20 -1.86
CA VAL A 89 15.86 -4.63 -0.57
C VAL A 89 16.11 -3.14 -0.76
N VAL A 90 15.58 -2.34 0.17
CA VAL A 90 15.94 -0.94 0.30
C VAL A 90 16.88 -0.83 1.49
N GLU A 91 18.12 -0.40 1.25
CA GLU A 91 19.08 -0.08 2.30
C GLU A 91 18.94 1.40 2.68
N THR A 92 18.66 1.70 3.95
CA THR A 92 18.65 3.09 4.43
C THR A 92 20.05 3.56 4.83
N ARG A 93 20.24 4.88 4.98
CA ARG A 93 21.52 5.45 5.49
C ARG A 93 21.96 4.88 6.83
N GLU A 94 21.02 4.46 7.67
CA GLU A 94 21.27 3.83 8.96
C GLU A 94 21.59 2.33 8.84
N LYS A 95 21.82 1.83 7.61
CA LYS A 95 22.06 0.42 7.27
C LYS A 95 20.91 -0.51 7.64
N LEU A 96 19.69 0.01 7.65
CA LEU A 96 18.50 -0.81 7.78
C LEU A 96 18.21 -1.47 6.44
N MET A 97 18.12 -2.81 6.44
CA MET A 97 17.79 -3.61 5.26
C MET A 97 16.31 -3.93 5.28
N VAL A 98 15.53 -3.20 4.49
CA VAL A 98 14.07 -3.37 4.43
C VAL A 98 13.70 -4.23 3.21
N PRO A 99 13.12 -5.43 3.40
CA PRO A 99 12.75 -6.28 2.28
C PRO A 99 11.57 -5.67 1.51
N VAL A 100 11.60 -5.82 0.19
CA VAL A 100 10.55 -5.36 -0.73
C VAL A 100 10.00 -6.55 -1.50
N ILE A 101 8.69 -6.76 -1.37
CA ILE A 101 7.97 -7.89 -1.96
C ILE A 101 7.26 -7.42 -3.22
N ASP A 102 7.61 -8.00 -4.36
CA ASP A 102 6.86 -7.80 -5.61
C ASP A 102 5.48 -8.47 -5.49
N VAL A 103 4.43 -7.64 -5.54
CA VAL A 103 3.03 -8.07 -5.51
C VAL A 103 2.27 -7.72 -6.78
N SER A 104 2.97 -7.41 -7.88
CA SER A 104 2.36 -7.12 -9.19
C SER A 104 1.53 -8.27 -9.77
N SER A 105 1.69 -9.51 -9.27
CA SER A 105 0.83 -10.65 -9.63
C SER A 105 -0.64 -10.48 -9.17
N CYS A 106 -0.90 -9.60 -8.20
CA CYS A 106 -2.25 -9.32 -7.71
C CYS A 106 -2.86 -8.11 -8.43
N SER A 107 -4.00 -8.30 -9.10
CA SER A 107 -4.70 -7.22 -9.81
C SER A 107 -5.10 -6.06 -8.90
N LEU A 108 -5.47 -6.34 -7.64
CA LEU A 108 -5.81 -5.30 -6.66
C LEU A 108 -4.60 -4.40 -6.36
N PHE A 109 -3.41 -4.97 -6.16
CA PHE A 109 -2.22 -4.19 -5.85
C PHE A 109 -1.70 -3.40 -7.05
N ARG A 110 -1.86 -3.92 -8.28
CA ARG A 110 -1.60 -3.11 -9.50
C ARG A 110 -2.56 -1.93 -9.63
N ALA A 111 -3.85 -2.13 -9.34
CA ALA A 111 -4.82 -1.04 -9.33
C ALA A 111 -4.47 0.01 -8.26
N VAL A 112 -4.03 -0.41 -7.08
CA VAL A 112 -3.50 0.49 -6.04
C VAL A 112 -2.31 1.28 -6.57
N ALA A 113 -1.30 0.62 -7.14
CA ALA A 113 -0.11 1.30 -7.65
C ALA A 113 -0.47 2.36 -8.72
N SER A 114 -1.38 2.04 -9.65
CA SER A 114 -1.87 3.00 -10.64
C SER A 114 -2.47 4.25 -9.98
N THR A 115 -3.40 4.06 -9.03
CA THR A 115 -4.02 5.17 -8.30
C THR A 115 -3.01 5.99 -7.51
N LEU A 116 -2.03 5.34 -6.87
CA LEU A 116 -0.99 6.02 -6.09
C LEU A 116 -0.07 6.87 -6.97
N LYS A 117 0.27 6.42 -8.19
CA LYS A 117 1.04 7.24 -9.14
C LYS A 117 0.32 8.52 -9.54
N GLU A 118 -0.97 8.41 -9.84
CA GLU A 118 -1.81 9.58 -10.16
C GLU A 118 -1.80 10.57 -8.99
N LYS A 119 -2.00 10.08 -7.76
CA LYS A 119 -1.96 10.91 -6.55
C LYS A 119 -0.59 11.50 -6.24
N ALA A 120 0.51 10.82 -6.53
CA ALA A 120 1.85 11.40 -6.41
C ALA A 120 2.01 12.63 -7.32
N GLY A 121 1.46 12.59 -8.54
CA GLY A 121 1.44 13.75 -9.44
C GLY A 121 0.72 14.96 -8.81
N GLU A 122 -0.48 14.75 -8.26
CA GLU A 122 -1.27 15.81 -7.62
C GLU A 122 -0.57 16.40 -6.37
N LEU A 123 0.01 15.53 -5.53
CA LEU A 123 0.66 15.91 -4.27
C LEU A 123 2.00 16.64 -4.48
N THR A 124 2.72 16.31 -5.54
CA THR A 124 3.97 17.02 -5.90
C THR A 124 3.69 18.42 -6.44
N THR A 125 2.65 18.59 -7.26
CA THR A 125 2.23 19.91 -7.77
C THR A 125 1.68 20.83 -6.68
N SER A 126 0.86 20.30 -5.75
CA SER A 126 0.26 21.10 -4.67
C SER A 126 1.30 21.70 -3.72
N ASN A 127 2.36 20.95 -3.40
CA ASN A 127 3.44 21.43 -2.53
C ASN A 127 4.27 22.54 -3.17
N GLN A 128 4.43 22.55 -4.50
CA GLN A 128 5.17 23.61 -5.21
C GLN A 128 4.43 24.95 -5.17
N ASN A 129 3.10 24.93 -5.31
CA ASN A 129 2.27 26.13 -5.31
C ASN A 129 2.20 26.82 -3.93
N GLN A 130 2.27 26.05 -2.83
CA GLN A 130 2.31 26.61 -1.47
C GLN A 130 3.67 27.20 -1.10
N SER A 131 4.77 26.71 -1.68
CA SER A 131 6.12 27.24 -1.44
C SER A 131 6.46 28.52 -2.22
N GLN A 132 5.56 29.00 -3.08
CA GLN A 132 5.73 30.22 -3.88
C GLN A 132 4.76 31.35 -3.48
N SER A 133 4.01 31.18 -2.39
CA SER A 133 3.10 32.18 -1.78
C SER A 133 3.65 32.64 -0.44
#